data_AF-A0A4S2GUI7-F1
#
_entry.id   AF-A0A4S2GUI7-F1
#
_cell.length_a   1.000
_cell.length_b   1.000
_cell.length_c   1.000
_cell.angle_alpha   90.00
_cell.angle_beta   90.00
_cell.angle_gamma   90.00
#
_symmetry.space_group_name_H-M   'P 1'
#
loop_
_entity.id
_entity.type
_entity.pdbx_description
1 polymer ?
#
loop_
_entity_poly.entity_id
_entity_poly.type
_entity_poly.pdbx_seq_one_letter_code
_entity_poly.pdbx_strand_id
1 'polypeptide(L)'
;VRDQLCRVQLSAGDGDAHLVQLDRTSYDCPNLKALLADTGGEKILHFARFDLAMIEKYLGVTMSPVFCTKIASKLPRTYTDRHGLKDVAREIAGIELSKQQQSSDWG
;
A
#
# COMPACT_ATOMS: atom_id res chain seq x y z
N VAL A 1 8.53 -15.62 5.54
CA VAL A 1 7.14 -15.09 5.56
C VAL A 1 6.20 -16.19 5.11
N ARG A 2 5.24 -16.57 5.96
CA ARG A 2 4.24 -17.63 5.71
C ARG A 2 3.10 -17.14 4.82
N ASP A 3 2.70 -15.89 4.96
CA ASP A 3 1.54 -15.32 4.28
C ASP A 3 1.87 -14.91 2.84
N GLN A 4 0.93 -15.16 1.93
CA GLN A 4 1.06 -14.87 0.51
C GLN A 4 0.52 -13.48 0.15
N LEU A 5 1.03 -12.91 -0.93
CA LEU A 5 0.47 -11.67 -1.47
C LEU A 5 -0.79 -12.00 -2.26
N CYS A 6 -1.97 -11.67 -1.73
CA CYS A 6 -3.23 -12.04 -2.38
C CYS A 6 -3.75 -10.96 -3.35
N ARG A 7 -3.62 -9.69 -2.96
CA ARG A 7 -4.17 -8.54 -3.71
C ARG A 7 -3.23 -7.35 -3.70
N VAL A 8 -3.35 -6.53 -4.73
CA VAL A 8 -2.77 -5.19 -4.79
C VAL A 8 -3.88 -4.21 -5.15
N GLN A 9 -3.96 -3.11 -4.41
CA GLN A 9 -4.87 -2.01 -4.71
C GLN A 9 -4.09 -0.77 -5.14
N LEU A 10 -4.60 -0.06 -6.15
CA LEU A 10 -3.99 1.11 -6.75
C LEU A 10 -5.05 2.20 -6.93
N SER A 11 -4.63 3.46 -6.88
CA SER A 11 -5.47 4.60 -7.25
C SER A 11 -4.58 5.68 -7.86
N ALA A 12 -5.09 6.37 -8.88
CA ALA A 12 -4.43 7.54 -9.45
C ALA A 12 -4.78 8.85 -8.69
N GLY A 13 -5.61 8.78 -7.64
CA GLY A 13 -6.07 9.93 -6.88
C GLY A 13 -7.25 10.68 -7.51
N ASP A 14 -7.89 10.09 -8.52
CA ASP A 14 -9.05 10.61 -9.25
C ASP A 14 -10.40 10.20 -8.63
N GLY A 15 -10.37 9.49 -7.51
CA GLY A 15 -11.55 8.97 -6.82
C GLY A 15 -11.83 7.49 -7.10
N ASP A 16 -11.18 6.91 -8.11
CA ASP A 16 -11.29 5.49 -8.44
C ASP A 16 -10.15 4.67 -7.85
N ALA A 17 -10.43 3.39 -7.62
CA ALA A 17 -9.45 2.41 -7.18
C ALA A 17 -9.54 1.14 -8.03
N HIS A 18 -8.38 0.60 -8.38
CA HIS A 18 -8.23 -0.66 -9.07
C HIS A 18 -7.81 -1.74 -8.08
N LEU A 19 -8.53 -2.86 -8.05
CA LEU A 19 -8.18 -4.03 -7.25
C LEU A 19 -7.67 -5.14 -8.15
N VAL A 20 -6.39 -5.49 -8.00
CA VAL A 20 -5.74 -6.57 -8.74
C VAL A 20 -5.66 -7.81 -7.84
N GLN A 21 -6.45 -8.84 -8.18
CA GLN A 21 -6.32 -10.17 -7.57
C GLN A 21 -5.17 -10.90 -8.26
N LEU A 22 -4.22 -11.43 -7.48
CA LEU A 22 -3.05 -12.10 -8.04
C LEU A 22 -3.29 -13.60 -8.22
N ASP A 23 -2.78 -14.14 -9.32
CA ASP A 23 -2.55 -15.58 -9.45
C ASP A 23 -1.35 -15.97 -8.58
N ARG A 24 -1.62 -16.71 -7.52
CA ARG A 24 -0.62 -17.10 -6.52
C ARG A 24 0.28 -18.25 -6.95
N THR A 25 -0.03 -18.90 -8.07
CA THR A 25 0.83 -19.96 -8.63
C THR A 25 1.95 -19.35 -9.47
N SER A 26 1.65 -18.35 -10.29
CA SER A 26 2.62 -17.75 -11.22
C SER A 26 3.15 -16.38 -10.80
N TYR A 27 2.32 -15.54 -10.16
CA TYR A 27 2.58 -14.11 -9.98
C TYR A 27 3.00 -13.40 -11.29
N ASP A 28 2.45 -13.84 -12.42
CA ASP A 28 2.69 -13.20 -13.72
C ASP A 28 1.76 -11.99 -13.89
N CYS A 29 2.30 -10.81 -13.61
CA CYS A 29 1.56 -9.54 -13.66
C CYS A 29 2.43 -8.43 -14.32
N PRO A 30 2.71 -8.52 -15.63
CA PRO A 30 3.69 -7.67 -16.30
C PRO A 30 3.37 -6.18 -16.21
N ASN A 31 2.09 -5.80 -16.38
CA ASN A 31 1.67 -4.40 -16.27
C ASN A 31 1.84 -3.85 -14.86
N LEU A 32 1.51 -4.65 -13.85
CA LEU A 32 1.69 -4.26 -12.45
C LEU A 32 3.17 -4.13 -12.11
N LYS A 33 4.01 -5.08 -12.54
CA LYS A 33 5.45 -5.03 -12.32
C LYS A 33 6.08 -3.79 -12.97
N ALA A 34 5.69 -3.50 -14.22
CA ALA A 34 6.14 -2.30 -14.93
C ALA A 34 5.74 -1.01 -14.18
N LEU A 35 4.49 -0.90 -13.75
CA LEU A 35 4.00 0.26 -13.00
C LEU A 35 4.74 0.46 -11.67
N LEU A 36 4.96 -0.62 -10.92
CA LEU A 36 5.63 -0.55 -9.62
C LEU A 36 7.13 -0.26 -9.74
N ALA A 37 7.76 -0.70 -10.84
CA ALA A 37 9.16 -0.44 -11.16
C ALA A 37 9.41 0.93 -11.79
N ASP A 38 8.38 1.58 -12.35
CA ASP A 38 8.51 2.87 -13.01
C ASP A 38 9.01 3.95 -12.04
N THR A 39 10.16 4.54 -12.33
CA THR A 39 10.77 5.59 -11.51
C THR A 39 10.25 6.99 -11.85
N GLY A 40 9.47 7.14 -12.93
CA GLY A 40 8.84 8.40 -13.30
C GLY A 40 7.69 8.82 -12.36
N GLY A 41 7.03 7.85 -11.73
CA GLY A 41 5.96 8.08 -10.75
C GLY A 41 6.36 7.77 -9.30
N GLU A 42 5.95 8.60 -8.35
CA GLU A 42 6.07 8.31 -6.92
C GLU A 42 4.94 7.39 -6.45
N LYS A 43 5.30 6.31 -5.73
CA LYS A 43 4.31 5.42 -5.12
C LYS A 43 4.05 5.87 -3.68
N ILE A 44 2.80 6.21 -3.38
CA ILE A 44 2.37 6.64 -2.04
C ILE A 44 1.80 5.44 -1.29
N LEU A 45 2.36 5.13 -0.11
CA LEU A 45 1.90 4.02 0.73
C LEU A 45 1.76 4.46 2.18
N HIS A 46 0.84 3.82 2.92
CA HIS A 46 0.75 3.98 4.37
C HIS A 46 1.40 2.79 5.08
N PHE A 47 2.60 2.99 5.64
CA PHE A 47 3.48 1.93 6.20
C PHE A 47 4.16 1.06 5.14
N ALA A 48 4.74 1.71 4.12
CA ALA A 48 5.39 1.09 2.97
C ALA A 48 6.35 -0.08 3.29
N ARG A 49 7.01 -0.08 4.45
CA ARG A 49 7.98 -1.10 4.86
C ARG A 49 7.50 -2.53 4.60
N PHE A 50 6.24 -2.83 4.91
CA PHE A 50 5.69 -4.16 4.73
C PHE A 50 5.43 -4.46 3.24
N ASP A 51 4.73 -3.56 2.56
CA ASP A 51 4.33 -3.73 1.16
C ASP A 51 5.54 -3.84 0.23
N LEU A 52 6.58 -3.02 0.43
CA LEU A 52 7.82 -3.09 -0.36
C LEU A 52 8.47 -4.48 -0.27
N ALA A 53 8.57 -5.05 0.93
CA ALA A 53 9.15 -6.37 1.12
C ALA A 53 8.29 -7.48 0.49
N MET A 54 6.96 -7.35 0.52
CA MET A 54 6.05 -8.31 -0.11
C MET A 54 6.11 -8.24 -1.64
N ILE A 55 6.15 -7.03 -2.20
CA ILE A 55 6.26 -6.82 -3.65
C ILE A 55 7.61 -7.32 -4.16
N GLU A 56 8.71 -7.04 -3.47
CA GLU A 56 10.02 -7.56 -3.85
C GLU A 56 10.04 -9.10 -3.80
N LYS A 57 9.53 -9.69 -2.70
CA LYS A 57 9.50 -11.15 -2.52
C LYS A 57 8.67 -11.87 -3.59
N TYR A 58 7.48 -11.37 -3.89
CA TYR A 58 6.51 -12.09 -4.74
C TYR A 58 6.57 -11.67 -6.21
N LEU A 59 6.87 -10.41 -6.48
CA LEU A 59 6.87 -9.87 -7.84
C LEU A 59 8.28 -9.61 -8.38
N GLY A 60 9.32 -9.65 -7.54
CA GLY A 60 10.71 -9.40 -7.94
C GLY A 60 10.97 -7.94 -8.32
N VAL A 61 10.18 -7.00 -7.79
CA VAL A 61 10.23 -5.58 -8.16
C VAL A 61 10.73 -4.74 -6.99
N THR A 62 11.77 -3.95 -7.24
CA THR A 62 12.16 -2.85 -6.36
C THR A 62 11.28 -1.63 -6.65
N MET A 63 10.29 -1.37 -5.80
CA MET A 63 9.39 -0.24 -5.97
C MET A 63 10.05 1.06 -5.48
N SER A 64 10.32 1.99 -6.41
CA SER A 64 10.97 3.28 -6.13
C SER A 64 10.62 4.31 -7.22
N PRO A 65 10.46 5.62 -6.92
CA PRO A 65 10.50 6.24 -5.60
C PRO A 65 9.21 6.00 -4.79
N VAL A 66 9.31 6.14 -3.45
CA VAL A 66 8.21 5.85 -2.51
C VAL A 66 8.08 6.95 -1.46
N PHE A 67 6.83 7.42 -1.26
CA PHE A 67 6.45 8.26 -0.13
C PHE A 67 5.64 7.47 0.90
N CYS A 68 6.12 7.42 2.15
CA CYS A 68 5.46 6.70 3.22
C CYS A 68 4.72 7.64 4.16
N THR A 69 3.39 7.70 4.06
CA THR A 69 2.55 8.59 4.87
C THR A 69 2.60 8.27 6.36
N LYS A 70 2.89 7.03 6.77
CA LYS A 70 3.09 6.69 8.20
C LYS A 70 4.38 7.27 8.76
N ILE A 71 5.46 7.30 7.98
CA ILE A 71 6.71 7.96 8.37
C ILE A 71 6.49 9.47 8.38
N ALA A 72 5.89 10.01 7.30
CA ALA A 72 5.56 11.42 7.19
C ALA A 72 4.62 11.90 8.31
N SER A 73 3.76 11.03 8.84
CA SER A 73 2.91 11.32 9.99
C SER A 73 3.70 11.34 11.32
N LYS A 74 4.66 10.42 11.50
CA LYS A 74 5.47 10.32 12.72
C LYS A 74 6.45 11.49 12.91
N LEU A 75 6.93 12.09 11.83
CA LEU A 75 7.93 13.14 11.89
C LEU A 75 7.39 14.46 12.49
N PRO A 76 6.24 15.01 12.06
CA PRO A 76 5.72 16.28 12.56
C PRO A 76 4.56 16.15 13.55
N ARG A 77 3.76 15.07 13.54
CA ARG A 77 2.58 14.91 14.44
C ARG A 77 3.02 14.37 15.80
N THR A 78 3.99 15.02 16.43
CA THR A 78 4.63 14.60 17.69
C THR A 78 3.72 14.71 18.93
N TYR A 79 2.55 15.35 18.79
CA TYR A 79 1.53 15.47 19.82
C TYR A 79 0.62 14.22 19.93
N THR A 80 0.80 13.22 19.07
CA THR A 80 -0.01 12.00 19.09
C THR A 80 0.85 10.76 18.81
N ASP A 81 0.40 9.62 19.31
CA ASP A 81 0.92 8.29 18.99
C ASP A 81 0.11 7.60 17.86
N ARG A 82 -0.96 8.25 17.38
CA ARG A 82 -1.90 7.69 16.40
C ARG A 82 -1.48 7.99 14.97
N HIS A 83 -0.71 7.05 14.41
CA HIS A 83 -0.23 7.11 13.03
C HIS A 83 -0.77 5.96 12.15
N GLY A 84 -1.89 5.35 12.54
CA GLY A 84 -2.63 4.43 11.67
C GLY A 84 -3.36 5.19 10.57
N LEU A 85 -3.56 4.57 9.40
CA LEU A 85 -4.21 5.23 8.26
C LEU A 85 -5.59 5.79 8.62
N LYS A 86 -6.40 5.05 9.39
CA LYS A 86 -7.71 5.53 9.88
C LYS A 86 -7.61 6.84 10.67
N ASP A 87 -6.67 6.92 11.61
CA ASP A 87 -6.53 8.12 12.45
C ASP A 87 -5.98 9.30 11.63
N VAL A 88 -5.04 9.03 10.74
CA VAL A 88 -4.44 10.04 9.84
C VAL A 88 -5.48 10.56 8.85
N ALA A 89 -6.24 9.69 8.20
CA ALA A 89 -7.27 10.08 7.23
C ALA A 89 -8.39 10.89 7.89
N ARG A 90 -8.80 10.52 9.11
CA ARG A 90 -9.81 11.27 9.86
C ARG A 90 -9.33 12.67 10.23
N GLU A 91 -8.10 12.80 10.72
CA GLU A 91 -7.59 14.09 11.18
C GLU A 91 -7.21 15.03 10.02
N ILE A 92 -6.58 14.51 8.97
CA ILE A 92 -6.05 15.32 7.88
C ILE A 92 -7.10 15.55 6.78
N ALA A 93 -7.92 14.54 6.47
CA ALA A 93 -8.87 14.60 5.36
C ALA A 93 -10.35 14.58 5.80
N GLY A 94 -10.63 14.46 7.11
CA GLY A 94 -12.01 14.35 7.61
C GLY A 94 -12.71 13.03 7.23
N ILE A 95 -11.97 12.02 6.75
CA ILE A 95 -12.54 10.77 6.22
C ILE A 95 -12.53 9.69 7.31
N GLU A 96 -13.70 9.09 7.58
CA GLU A 96 -13.80 7.92 8.43
C GLU A 96 -13.62 6.62 7.63
N LEU A 97 -12.64 5.80 8.05
CA LEU A 97 -12.39 4.48 7.45
C LEU A 97 -12.88 3.36 8.35
N SER A 98 -13.58 2.39 7.76
CA SER A 98 -13.89 1.11 8.40
C SER A 98 -12.67 0.18 8.37
N LYS A 99 -12.49 -0.60 9.44
CA LYS A 99 -11.45 -1.65 9.55
C LYS A 99 -12.05 -3.05 9.64
N GLN A 100 -13.36 -3.20 9.41
CA GLN A 100 -14.07 -4.45 9.62
C GLN A 100 -13.49 -5.62 8.82
N GLN A 101 -12.99 -5.36 7.62
CA GLN A 101 -12.40 -6.38 6.73
C GLN A 101 -10.88 -6.52 6.89
N GLN A 102 -10.23 -5.83 7.84
CA GLN A 102 -8.78 -5.87 7.97
C GLN A 102 -8.24 -7.29 8.25
N SER A 103 -9.03 -8.12 8.94
CA SER A 103 -8.67 -9.48 9.34
C SER A 103 -9.62 -10.53 8.75
N SER A 104 -10.04 -10.34 7.51
CA SER A 104 -10.75 -11.36 6.73
C SER A 104 -9.80 -12.30 5.99
N ASP A 105 -10.34 -13.37 5.41
CA ASP A 105 -9.63 -14.14 4.39
C ASP A 105 -9.57 -13.32 3.09
N TRP A 106 -8.37 -12.93 2.68
CA TRP A 106 -8.12 -12.09 1.50
C TRP A 106 -7.81 -12.90 0.23
N GLY A 107 -7.87 -14.23 0.33
CA GLY A 107 -7.58 -15.18 -0.74
C GLY A 107 -6.68 -16.30 -0.27
#